data_AF-A0A4R2N104-F1
#
_entry.id   AF-A0A4R2N104-F1
#
_cell.length_a   1.000
_cell.length_b   1.000
_cell.length_c   1.000
_cell.angle_alpha   90.00
_cell.angle_beta   90.00
_cell.angle_gamma   90.00
#
_symmetry.space_group_name_H-M   'P 1'
#
loop_
_entity.id
_entity.type
_entity.pdbx_description
1 polymer ?
#
loop_
_entity_poly.entity_id
_entity_poly.type
_entity_poly.pdbx_seq_one_letter_code
_entity_poly.pdbx_strand_id
1 'polypeptide(L)'
;MSLQFNYIAVLLVLLILLGILSNNSSITISGTILLLMQQTFLAKYIPFMEKYGVNIGIIILTIGVLSPIVLGKIQIPNLTAFLNWKMFLAIAVGVLVAWFGGRGVNLMASQPMLITGLLLGTILGVAFIGGIPVGPLIAAGILSLFIGKV
;
A
#
# COMPACT_ATOMS: atom_id res chain seq x y z
N MET A 1 1.53 33.00 -15.76
CA MET A 1 1.08 31.71 -15.21
C MET A 1 0.40 30.93 -16.32
N SER A 2 1.18 30.22 -17.13
CA SER A 2 0.60 29.34 -18.14
C SER A 2 0.02 28.13 -17.42
N LEU A 3 -1.26 27.85 -17.67
CA LEU A 3 -1.88 26.55 -17.45
C LEU A 3 -1.15 25.54 -18.36
N GLN A 4 0.08 25.18 -18.02
CA GLN A 4 0.70 23.99 -18.57
C GLN A 4 -0.09 22.83 -17.99
N PHE A 5 -0.85 22.15 -18.85
CA PHE A 5 -1.55 20.91 -18.50
C PHE A 5 -0.54 19.96 -17.86
N ASN A 6 -0.58 19.88 -16.53
CA ASN A 6 0.27 18.97 -15.79
C ASN A 6 -0.38 17.60 -15.88
N TYR A 7 0.12 16.75 -16.77
CA TYR A 7 -0.36 15.38 -16.97
C TYR A 7 -0.47 14.59 -15.66
N ILE A 8 0.37 14.89 -14.68
CA ILE A 8 0.35 14.27 -13.35
C ILE A 8 -0.88 14.73 -12.55
N ALA A 9 -1.25 16.02 -12.63
CA ALA A 9 -2.46 16.53 -11.98
C ALA A 9 -3.72 15.90 -12.59
N VAL A 10 -3.76 15.73 -13.92
CA VAL A 10 -4.86 15.01 -14.60
C VAL A 10 -4.95 13.56 -14.14
N LEU A 11 -3.81 12.87 -14.02
CA LEU A 11 -3.76 11.51 -13.47
C LEU A 11 -4.32 11.47 -12.05
N LEU A 12 -3.89 12.38 -11.17
CA LEU A 12 -4.38 12.45 -9.78
C LEU A 12 -5.89 12.72 -9.70
N VAL A 13 -6.41 13.63 -10.53
CA VAL A 13 -7.87 13.87 -10.63
C VAL A 13 -8.60 12.60 -11.06
N LEU A 14 -8.08 11.88 -12.05
CA LEU A 14 -8.67 10.64 -12.52
C LEU A 14 -8.66 9.56 -11.42
N LEU A 15 -7.59 9.46 -10.63
CA LEU A 15 -7.51 8.58 -9.47
C LEU A 15 -8.54 8.94 -8.39
N ILE A 16 -8.75 10.23 -8.12
CA ILE A 16 -9.77 10.70 -7.17
C ILE A 16 -11.17 10.31 -7.67
N LEU A 17 -11.47 10.54 -8.96
CA LEU A 17 -12.74 10.14 -9.56
C LEU A 17 -12.96 8.62 -9.47
N LEU A 18 -11.94 7.81 -9.75
CA LEU A 18 -11.99 6.36 -9.57
C LEU A 18 -12.21 5.96 -8.11
N GLY A 19 -11.56 6.64 -7.17
CA GLY A 19 -11.75 6.42 -5.73
C GLY A 19 -13.19 6.71 -5.29
N ILE A 20 -13.79 7.79 -5.80
CA ILE A 20 -15.19 8.14 -5.53
C ILE A 20 -16.14 7.10 -6.13
N LEU A 21 -15.93 6.71 -7.39
CA LEU A 21 -16.75 5.71 -8.07
C LEU A 21 -16.66 4.34 -7.38
N SER A 22 -15.48 3.99 -6.89
CA SER A 22 -15.19 2.76 -6.14
C SER A 22 -15.68 2.79 -4.68
N ASN A 23 -16.19 3.93 -4.19
CA ASN A 23 -16.44 4.17 -2.76
C ASN A 23 -15.22 3.89 -1.87
N ASN A 24 -14.01 4.10 -2.38
CA ASN A 24 -12.78 3.83 -1.66
C ASN A 24 -12.18 5.12 -1.09
N SER A 25 -12.50 5.42 0.16
CA SER A 25 -12.02 6.62 0.86
C SER A 25 -10.50 6.71 0.90
N SER A 26 -9.79 5.58 0.97
CA SER A 26 -8.31 5.59 1.00
C SER A 26 -7.72 6.16 -0.29
N ILE A 27 -8.20 5.72 -1.47
CA ILE A 27 -7.73 6.26 -2.77
C ILE A 27 -8.08 7.75 -2.88
N THR A 28 -9.33 8.11 -2.56
CA THR A 28 -9.82 9.48 -2.67
C THR A 28 -9.02 10.44 -1.79
N ILE A 29 -8.77 10.06 -0.52
CA ILE A 29 -8.03 10.89 0.44
C ILE A 29 -6.56 11.01 0.00
N SER A 30 -5.88 9.90 -0.33
CA SER A 30 -4.48 9.93 -0.76
C SER A 30 -4.30 10.75 -2.04
N GLY A 31 -5.17 10.57 -3.04
CA GLY A 31 -5.14 11.33 -4.29
C GLY A 31 -5.38 12.83 -4.08
N THR A 32 -6.34 13.19 -3.22
CA THR A 32 -6.65 14.59 -2.91
C THR A 32 -5.49 15.27 -2.18
N ILE A 33 -4.92 14.60 -1.17
CA ILE A 33 -3.75 15.13 -0.45
C ILE A 33 -2.57 15.34 -1.40
N LEU A 34 -2.27 14.36 -2.25
CA LEU A 34 -1.18 14.48 -3.23
C LEU A 34 -1.42 15.61 -4.23
N LEU A 35 -2.65 15.78 -4.70
CA LEU A 35 -3.02 16.88 -5.61
C LEU A 35 -2.83 18.23 -4.92
N LEU A 36 -3.29 18.38 -3.68
CA LEU A 36 -3.10 19.60 -2.89
C LEU A 36 -1.62 19.88 -2.62
N MET A 37 -0.83 18.87 -2.28
CA MET A 37 0.61 19.02 -2.08
C MET A 37 1.32 19.43 -3.37
N GLN A 38 0.93 18.87 -4.51
CA GLN A 38 1.54 19.19 -5.80
C GLN A 38 1.24 20.64 -6.24
N GLN A 39 0.03 21.15 -5.98
CA GLN A 39 -0.39 22.49 -6.41
C GLN A 39 0.07 23.61 -5.46
N THR A 40 0.56 23.28 -4.27
CA THR A 40 0.98 24.25 -3.25
C THR A 40 2.48 24.19 -2.99
N PHE A 41 2.99 25.08 -2.13
CA PHE A 41 4.38 25.07 -1.67
C PHE A 41 4.78 23.79 -0.91
N LEU A 42 3.82 22.90 -0.61
CA LEU A 42 4.05 21.61 0.03
C LEU A 42 4.72 20.59 -0.89
N ALA A 43 4.87 20.88 -2.19
CA ALA A 43 5.57 20.03 -3.14
C ALA A 43 7.00 19.67 -2.67
N LYS A 44 7.64 20.56 -1.90
CA LYS A 44 8.96 20.31 -1.28
C LYS A 44 9.00 19.12 -0.32
N TYR A 45 7.86 18.70 0.22
CA TYR A 45 7.75 17.56 1.13
C TYR A 45 7.41 16.24 0.41
N ILE A 46 7.10 16.27 -0.89
CA ILE A 46 6.82 15.05 -1.67
C ILE A 46 7.99 14.05 -1.62
N PRO A 47 9.27 14.45 -1.79
CA PRO A 47 10.39 13.50 -1.69
C PRO A 47 10.53 12.86 -0.31
N PHE A 48 10.18 13.59 0.76
CA PHE A 48 10.16 13.03 2.11
C PHE A 48 9.08 11.96 2.25
N MET A 49 7.89 12.22 1.69
CA MET A 49 6.79 11.27 1.70
C MET A 49 7.07 10.04 0.83
N GLU A 50 7.77 10.19 -0.29
CA GLU A 50 8.23 9.07 -1.12
C GLU A 50 9.22 8.18 -0.36
N LYS A 51 10.21 8.79 0.31
CA LYS A 51 11.27 8.05 1.02
C LYS A 51 10.80 7.36 2.30
N TYR A 52 9.97 8.03 3.10
CA TYR A 52 9.58 7.56 4.44
C TYR A 52 8.12 7.15 4.55
N GLY A 53 7.26 7.51 3.58
CA GLY A 53 5.81 7.31 3.68
C GLY A 53 5.41 5.84 3.86
N VAL A 54 6.05 4.92 3.13
CA VAL A 54 5.79 3.48 3.29
C VAL A 54 6.22 2.98 4.67
N ASN A 55 7.40 3.39 5.15
CA ASN A 55 7.90 2.98 6.46
C ASN A 55 6.99 3.49 7.59
N ILE A 56 6.64 4.77 7.55
CA ILE A 56 5.68 5.39 8.48
C ILE A 56 4.32 4.67 8.42
N GLY A 57 3.83 4.37 7.22
CA GLY A 57 2.59 3.62 7.02
C GLY A 57 2.63 2.23 7.65
N ILE A 58 3.72 1.48 7.49
CA ILE A 58 3.89 0.16 8.11
C ILE A 58 3.91 0.28 9.64
N ILE A 59 4.61 1.27 10.20
CA ILE A 59 4.65 1.50 11.66
C ILE A 59 3.23 1.82 12.19
N ILE A 60 2.48 2.68 11.51
CA ILE A 60 1.11 3.01 11.92
C ILE A 60 0.21 1.77 11.82
N LEU A 61 0.35 0.97 10.76
CA LEU A 61 -0.39 -0.29 10.59
C LEU A 61 -0.05 -1.31 11.69
N THR A 62 1.21 -1.50 12.05
CA THR A 62 1.60 -2.45 13.12
C THR A 62 1.08 -2.00 14.47
N ILE A 63 1.12 -0.71 14.78
CA ILE A 63 0.49 -0.16 15.99
C ILE A 63 -1.01 -0.46 16.01
N GLY A 64 -1.71 -0.24 14.87
CA GLY A 64 -3.13 -0.55 14.74
C GLY A 64 -3.46 -2.03 14.97
N VAL A 65 -2.64 -2.94 14.46
CA VAL A 65 -2.81 -4.40 14.64
C VAL A 65 -2.51 -4.85 16.07
N LEU A 66 -1.57 -4.21 16.77
CA LEU A 66 -1.23 -4.53 18.16
C LEU A 66 -2.18 -3.89 19.17
N SER A 67 -2.88 -2.81 18.81
CA SER A 67 -3.81 -2.08 19.69
C SER A 67 -4.88 -2.97 20.37
N PRO A 68 -5.55 -3.92 19.67
CA PRO A 68 -6.52 -4.82 20.30
C PRO A 68 -5.94 -5.71 21.40
N ILE A 69 -4.63 -6.04 21.33
CA ILE A 69 -3.94 -6.81 22.38
C ILE A 69 -3.82 -5.97 23.65
N VAL A 70 -3.39 -4.71 23.51
CA VAL A 70 -3.28 -3.76 24.62
C VAL A 70 -4.65 -3.45 25.23
N LEU A 71 -5.70 -3.41 24.40
CA LEU A 71 -7.09 -3.25 24.85
C LEU A 71 -7.69 -4.51 25.50
N GLY A 72 -6.95 -5.63 25.55
CA GLY A 72 -7.42 -6.90 26.11
C GLY A 72 -8.50 -7.61 25.27
N LYS A 73 -8.73 -7.16 24.02
CA LYS A 73 -9.72 -7.77 23.10
C LYS A 73 -9.24 -9.09 22.52
N ILE A 74 -7.92 -9.27 22.41
CA ILE A 74 -7.29 -10.50 21.94
C ILE A 74 -6.59 -11.16 23.12
N GLN A 75 -7.10 -12.32 23.56
CA GLN A 75 -6.46 -13.12 24.59
C GLN A 75 -5.28 -13.89 23.99
N ILE A 76 -4.19 -14.02 24.74
CA ILE A 76 -3.03 -14.78 24.30
C ILE A 76 -3.46 -16.26 24.19
N PRO A 77 -3.33 -16.88 23.01
CA PRO A 77 -3.74 -18.26 22.80
C PRO A 77 -2.93 -19.21 23.69
N ASN A 78 -3.60 -20.20 24.28
CA ASN A 78 -2.95 -21.28 25.02
C ASN A 78 -2.02 -22.09 24.09
N LEU A 79 -1.01 -22.77 24.66
CA LEU A 79 -0.06 -23.60 23.89
C LEU A 79 -0.76 -24.65 23.00
N THR A 80 -1.94 -25.13 23.39
CA THR A 80 -2.75 -26.08 22.62
C THR A 80 -3.37 -25.47 21.36
N ALA A 81 -3.59 -24.16 21.31
CA ALA A 81 -4.08 -23.47 20.13
C ALA A 81 -3.01 -23.42 19.01
N PHE A 82 -1.72 -23.52 19.34
CA PHE A 82 -0.64 -23.63 18.36
C PHE A 82 -0.59 -25.00 17.67
N LEU A 83 -1.21 -26.04 18.25
CA LEU A 83 -1.39 -27.35 17.61
C LEU A 83 -2.59 -27.38 16.65
N ASN A 84 -3.37 -26.29 16.57
CA ASN A 84 -4.45 -26.20 15.60
C ASN A 84 -3.88 -25.98 14.19
N TRP A 85 -4.27 -26.85 13.25
CA TRP A 85 -3.88 -26.74 11.84
C TRP A 85 -4.12 -25.34 11.25
N LYS A 86 -5.21 -24.68 11.64
CA LYS A 86 -5.53 -23.32 11.18
C LYS A 86 -4.50 -22.29 11.68
N MET A 87 -3.99 -22.45 12.89
CA MET A 87 -2.99 -21.56 13.49
C MET A 87 -1.64 -21.70 12.79
N PHE A 88 -1.23 -22.93 12.51
CA PHE A 88 -0.02 -23.20 11.73
C PHE A 88 -0.10 -22.57 10.33
N LEU A 89 -1.23 -22.74 9.64
CA LEU A 89 -1.45 -22.18 8.31
C LEU A 89 -1.43 -20.64 8.34
N ALA A 90 -2.04 -20.02 9.37
CA ALA A 90 -2.01 -18.57 9.56
C ALA A 90 -0.57 -18.05 9.77
N ILE A 91 0.23 -18.73 10.59
CA ILE A 91 1.64 -18.37 10.80
C ILE A 91 2.44 -18.52 9.50
N ALA A 92 2.29 -19.64 8.81
CA ALA A 92 3.00 -19.89 7.54
C ALA A 92 2.68 -18.83 6.49
N VAL A 93 1.39 -18.49 6.30
CA VAL A 93 0.98 -17.43 5.38
C VAL A 93 1.50 -16.07 5.84
N GLY A 94 1.47 -15.78 7.14
CA GLY A 94 2.03 -14.54 7.68
C GLY A 94 3.52 -14.36 7.37
N VAL A 95 4.32 -15.42 7.54
CA VAL A 95 5.74 -15.43 7.19
C VAL A 95 5.95 -15.22 5.70
N LEU A 96 5.16 -15.88 4.85
CA LEU A 96 5.24 -15.71 3.39
C LEU A 96 4.92 -14.28 2.95
N VAL A 97 3.86 -13.67 3.50
CA VAL A 97 3.47 -12.29 3.17
C VAL A 97 4.53 -11.29 3.66
N ALA A 98 5.11 -11.48 4.84
CA ALA A 98 6.21 -10.65 5.33
C ALA A 98 7.43 -10.73 4.39
N TRP A 99 7.74 -11.93 3.89
CA TRP A 99 8.81 -12.14 2.92
C TRP A 99 8.54 -11.43 1.58
N PHE A 100 7.29 -11.48 1.08
CA PHE A 100 6.89 -10.69 -0.09
C PHE A 100 7.04 -9.20 0.13
N GLY A 101 6.65 -8.68 1.30
CA GLY A 101 6.84 -7.28 1.65
C GLY A 101 8.30 -6.85 1.54
N GLY A 102 9.22 -7.64 2.12
CA GLY A 102 10.66 -7.37 2.03
C GLY A 102 11.20 -7.34 0.60
N ARG A 103 10.82 -8.31 -0.25
CA ARG A 103 11.22 -8.31 -1.66
C ARG A 103 10.59 -7.15 -2.44
N GLY A 104 9.35 -6.80 -2.13
CA GLY A 104 8.63 -5.71 -2.75
C GLY A 104 9.35 -4.37 -2.59
N VAL A 105 9.88 -4.07 -1.39
CA VAL A 105 10.68 -2.85 -1.15
C VAL A 105 11.88 -2.78 -2.10
N ASN A 106 12.62 -3.89 -2.25
CA ASN A 106 13.80 -3.93 -3.12
C ASN A 106 13.45 -3.78 -4.61
N LEU A 107 12.35 -4.39 -5.06
CA LEU A 107 11.89 -4.25 -6.44
C LEU A 107 11.45 -2.81 -6.74
N MET A 108 10.78 -2.16 -5.78
CA MET A 108 10.40 -0.76 -5.89
C MET A 108 11.63 0.17 -6.00
N ALA A 109 12.68 -0.09 -5.23
CA ALA A 109 13.90 0.71 -5.30
C ALA A 109 14.68 0.53 -6.61
N SER A 110 14.65 -0.66 -7.19
CA SER A 110 15.45 -1.02 -8.38
C SER A 110 14.74 -0.75 -9.71
N GLN A 111 13.41 -0.91 -9.78
CA GLN A 111 12.64 -0.78 -11.02
C GLN A 111 11.37 0.06 -10.85
N PRO A 112 11.49 1.40 -10.75
CA PRO A 112 10.35 2.30 -10.55
C PRO A 112 9.27 2.20 -11.63
N MET A 113 9.66 1.86 -12.87
CA MET A 113 8.73 1.72 -13.99
C MET A 113 7.69 0.61 -13.75
N LEU A 114 8.07 -0.48 -13.10
CA LEU A 114 7.14 -1.57 -12.77
C LEU A 114 6.13 -1.14 -11.69
N ILE A 115 6.51 -0.21 -10.81
CA ILE A 115 5.61 0.32 -9.78
C ILE A 115 4.45 1.05 -10.42
N THR A 116 4.69 1.83 -11.47
CA THR A 116 3.62 2.55 -12.17
C THR A 116 2.59 1.56 -12.73
N GLY A 117 3.03 0.46 -13.34
CA GLY A 117 2.15 -0.62 -13.79
C GLY A 117 1.39 -1.30 -12.65
N LEU A 118 2.05 -1.58 -11.53
CA LEU A 118 1.44 -2.17 -10.33
C LEU A 118 0.40 -1.24 -9.68
N LEU A 119 0.68 0.06 -9.64
CA LEU A 119 -0.25 1.07 -9.14
C LEU A 119 -1.49 1.15 -10.03
N LEU A 120 -1.33 1.22 -11.35
CA LEU A 120 -2.46 1.20 -12.27
C LEU A 120 -3.29 -0.08 -12.12
N GLY A 121 -2.64 -1.25 -12.05
CA GLY A 121 -3.33 -2.53 -11.85
C GLY A 121 -4.10 -2.60 -10.54
N THR A 122 -3.51 -2.14 -9.43
CA THR A 122 -4.18 -2.14 -8.11
C THR A 122 -5.33 -1.15 -8.05
N ILE A 123 -5.20 0.03 -8.66
CA ILE A 123 -6.27 1.03 -8.75
C ILE A 123 -7.45 0.49 -9.57
N LEU A 124 -7.17 -0.11 -10.73
CA LEU A 124 -8.21 -0.73 -11.56
C LEU A 124 -8.88 -1.89 -10.81
N GLY A 125 -8.11 -2.74 -10.14
CA GLY A 125 -8.64 -3.82 -9.31
C GLY A 125 -9.55 -3.31 -8.19
N VAL A 126 -9.15 -2.24 -7.49
CA VAL A 126 -10.01 -1.61 -6.49
C VAL A 126 -11.29 -1.06 -7.13
N ALA A 127 -11.16 -0.31 -8.22
CA ALA A 127 -12.27 0.36 -8.88
C ALA A 127 -13.35 -0.60 -9.43
N PHE A 128 -12.94 -1.75 -9.98
CA PHE A 128 -13.86 -2.70 -10.62
C PHE A 128 -14.26 -3.88 -9.71
N ILE A 129 -13.39 -4.29 -8.79
CA ILE A 129 -13.57 -5.52 -7.99
C ILE A 129 -13.91 -5.18 -6.53
N GLY A 130 -13.90 -3.90 -6.13
CA GLY A 130 -14.21 -3.48 -4.77
C GLY A 130 -13.13 -3.82 -3.75
N GLY A 131 -11.88 -3.96 -4.20
CA GLY A 131 -10.73 -4.22 -3.35
C GLY A 131 -10.34 -3.03 -2.44
N ILE A 132 -9.33 -3.24 -1.59
CA ILE A 132 -8.73 -2.18 -0.76
C ILE A 132 -7.33 -1.88 -1.32
N PRO A 133 -6.95 -0.60 -1.50
CA PRO A 133 -5.62 -0.22 -1.95
C PRO A 133 -4.60 -0.52 -0.84
N VAL A 134 -3.91 -1.65 -0.95
CA VAL A 134 -2.87 -2.07 0.01
C VAL A 134 -1.48 -1.50 -0.34
N GLY A 135 -1.42 -0.65 -1.36
CA GLY A 135 -0.18 -0.16 -1.96
C GLY A 135 0.49 -1.18 -2.89
N PRO A 136 1.53 -0.76 -3.63
CA PRO A 136 2.22 -1.62 -4.58
C PRO A 136 3.15 -2.64 -3.91
N LEU A 137 3.34 -2.58 -2.58
CA LEU A 137 4.36 -3.36 -1.87
C LEU A 137 4.16 -4.87 -1.98
N ILE A 138 2.96 -5.36 -1.66
CA ILE A 138 2.66 -6.81 -1.71
C ILE A 138 2.67 -7.28 -3.18
N ALA A 139 2.09 -6.48 -4.07
CA ALA A 139 2.04 -6.77 -5.49
C ALA A 139 3.45 -6.83 -6.10
N ALA A 140 4.35 -5.93 -5.71
CA ALA A 140 5.76 -5.95 -6.08
C ALA A 140 6.48 -7.19 -5.51
N GLY A 141 6.16 -7.59 -4.28
CA GLY A 141 6.66 -8.82 -3.67
C GLY A 141 6.30 -10.07 -4.48
N ILE A 142 5.05 -10.18 -4.90
CA ILE A 142 4.56 -11.26 -5.77
C ILE A 142 5.22 -11.18 -7.15
N LEU A 143 5.24 -10.00 -7.77
CA LEU A 143 5.84 -9.78 -9.09
C LEU A 143 7.34 -10.16 -9.09
N SER A 144 8.04 -9.91 -7.99
CA SER A 144 9.47 -10.24 -7.84
C SER A 144 9.78 -11.74 -7.91
N LEU A 145 8.77 -12.60 -7.77
CA LEU A 145 8.92 -14.04 -8.01
C LEU A 145 8.98 -14.38 -9.51
N PHE A 146 8.21 -13.66 -10.32
CA PHE A 146 8.03 -13.94 -11.74
C PHE A 146 9.11 -13.29 -12.60
N ILE A 147 9.63 -12.14 -12.18
CA ILE A 147 10.62 -11.36 -12.96
C ILE A 147 12.07 -11.86 -12.70
N GLY A 148 12.26 -12.82 -11.80
CA GLY A 148 13.59 -13.35 -11.44
C GLY A 148 14.36 -12.40 -10.52
N LYS A 149 15.51 -12.85 -10.00
CA LYS A 149 16.34 -12.05 -9.08
C LYS A 149 16.77 -10.74 -9.77
N VAL A 150 16.32 -9.62 -9.20
CA VAL A 150 17.11 -8.39 -9.13
C VAL A 150 18.29 -8.62 -8.20
#